data_AF-A0A2T7TSS6-F1
#
_entry.id   AF-A0A2T7TSS6-F1
#
_cell.length_a   1.000
_cell.length_b   1.000
_cell.length_c   1.000
_cell.angle_alpha   90.00
_cell.angle_beta   90.00
_cell.angle_gamma   90.00
#
_symmetry.space_group_name_H-M   'P 1'
#
loop_
_entity.id
_entity.type
_entity.pdbx_description
1 polymer ?
#
loop_
_entity_poly.entity_id
_entity_poly.type
_entity_poly.pdbx_seq_one_letter_code
_entity_poly.pdbx_strand_id
1 'polypeptide(L)' 'MTTHPDLTSQAIQDSGAIEEIQFLDHRIRFGPTHTGWVSFVARPGQRPTIILASERETLLAQSHKLVEQRIAGRR' A
#
# COMPACT_ATOMS: atom_id res chain seq x y z
N MET A 1 39.20 -3.13 -3.47
CA MET A 1 38.87 -1.69 -3.46
C MET A 1 37.52 -1.52 -4.14
N THR A 2 36.51 -1.20 -3.33
CA THR A 2 35.18 -0.63 -3.67
C THR A 2 34.46 -1.16 -4.90
N THR A 3 33.65 -2.21 -4.70
CA THR A 3 32.50 -2.53 -5.54
C THR A 3 31.55 -1.34 -5.48
N HIS A 4 31.48 -0.54 -6.54
CA HIS A 4 30.45 0.50 -6.66
C HIS A 4 29.09 -0.20 -6.61
N PRO A 5 28.19 0.14 -5.67
CA PRO A 5 26.83 -0.35 -5.75
C PRO A 5 26.21 0.20 -7.03
N ASP A 6 25.71 -0.72 -7.83
CA ASP A 6 25.04 -0.51 -9.12
C ASP A 6 23.94 0.55 -8.98
N LEU A 7 24.27 1.80 -9.35
CA LEU A 7 23.34 2.93 -9.37
C LEU A 7 22.11 2.64 -10.26
N THR A 8 22.26 1.72 -11.21
CA THR A 8 21.22 1.20 -12.08
C THR A 8 20.17 0.38 -11.33
N SER A 9 20.57 -0.47 -10.37
CA SER A 9 19.65 -1.24 -9.51
C SER A 9 18.89 -0.35 -8.52
N GLN A 10 19.48 0.78 -8.12
CA GLN A 10 18.80 1.77 -7.28
C GLN A 10 17.76 2.55 -8.07
N ALA A 11 18.02 2.84 -9.36
CA ALA A 11 17.13 3.60 -10.23
C ALA A 11 15.86 2.82 -10.66
N ILE A 12 15.90 1.48 -10.67
CA ILE A 12 14.70 0.65 -10.92
C ILE A 12 13.73 0.69 -9.73
N GLN A 13 14.19 1.06 -8.52
CA GLN A 13 13.34 1.07 -7.32
C GLN A 13 12.55 2.38 -7.12
N ASP A 14 12.82 3.43 -7.89
CA ASP A 14 12.23 4.77 -7.70
C ASP A 14 11.05 5.06 -8.66
N SER A 15 10.52 4.04 -9.35
CA SER A 15 9.40 4.20 -10.27
C SER A 15 8.14 3.55 -9.72
N GLY A 16 7.44 4.24 -8.81
CA GLY A 16 6.04 3.95 -8.49
C GLY A 16 5.74 2.49 -8.10
N ALA A 17 6.64 1.84 -7.37
CA ALA A 17 6.47 0.46 -6.96
C ALA A 17 5.18 0.32 -6.13
N ILE A 18 4.20 -0.41 -6.67
CA ILE A 18 3.01 -0.77 -5.93
C ILE A 18 3.42 -1.81 -4.88
N GLU A 19 3.48 -1.38 -3.63
CA GLU A 19 3.65 -2.23 -2.47
C GLU A 19 2.36 -3.00 -2.18
N GLU A 20 2.51 -4.16 -1.56
CA GLU A 20 1.39 -4.99 -1.17
C GLU A 20 1.64 -5.66 0.17
N ILE A 21 0.62 -5.64 1.01
CA ILE A 21 0.61 -6.37 2.28
C ILE A 21 -0.70 -7.14 2.43
N GLN A 22 -0.60 -8.31 3.06
CA GLN A 22 -1.74 -9.07 3.53
C GLN A 22 -2.01 -8.70 4.98
N PHE A 23 -3.22 -8.22 5.28
CA PHE A 23 -3.66 -7.91 6.63
C PHE A 23 -4.98 -8.64 6.91
N LEU A 24 -4.92 -9.66 7.76
CA LEU A 24 -6.01 -10.62 7.99
C LEU A 24 -6.44 -11.24 6.64
N ASP A 25 -7.74 -11.31 6.34
CA ASP A 25 -8.26 -11.79 5.05
C ASP A 25 -8.27 -10.71 3.94
N HIS A 26 -7.65 -9.54 4.15
CA HIS A 26 -7.64 -8.44 3.18
C HIS A 26 -6.26 -8.22 2.60
N ARG A 27 -6.24 -8.02 1.29
CA ARG A 27 -5.08 -7.58 0.51
C ARG A 27 -5.12 -6.07 0.41
N ILE A 28 -4.03 -5.42 0.81
CA ILE A 28 -3.85 -3.98 0.78
C ILE A 28 -2.74 -3.70 -0.22
N ARG A 29 -3.09 -3.09 -1.36
CA ARG A 29 -2.13 -2.68 -2.39
C ARG A 29 -2.00 -1.17 -2.35
N PHE A 30 -0.80 -0.63 -2.27
CA PHE A 30 -0.61 0.81 -2.16
C PHE A 30 0.62 1.28 -2.90
N GLY A 31 0.63 2.55 -3.28
CA GLY A 31 1.77 3.14 -3.94
C GLY A 31 1.65 4.66 -4.05
N PRO A 32 2.75 5.33 -4.42
CA PRO A 32 2.75 6.76 -4.60
C PRO A 32 1.95 7.16 -5.85
N THR A 33 1.38 8.36 -5.82
CA THR A 33 0.73 9.04 -6.94
C THR A 33 1.38 10.42 -7.13
N HIS A 34 0.99 11.15 -8.18
CA HIS A 34 1.49 12.51 -8.43
C HIS A 34 1.24 13.48 -7.26
N THR A 35 0.27 13.20 -6.38
CA THR A 35 -0.18 14.13 -5.33
C THR A 35 -0.15 13.53 -3.92
N GLY A 36 0.37 12.31 -3.75
CA GLY A 36 0.38 11.62 -2.46
C GLY A 36 0.51 10.11 -2.63
N TRP A 37 -0.36 9.38 -1.95
CA TRP A 37 -0.40 7.92 -1.93
C TRP A 37 -1.84 7.41 -2.10
N VAL A 38 -1.96 6.24 -2.73
CA VAL A 38 -3.24 5.53 -2.90
C VAL A 38 -3.14 4.12 -2.37
N SER A 39 -4.19 3.64 -1.70
CA SER A 39 -4.33 2.26 -1.23
C SER A 39 -5.64 1.66 -1.77
N PHE A 40 -5.58 0.39 -2.14
CA PHE A 40 -6.68 -0.45 -2.56
C PHE A 40 -6.82 -1.60 -1.56
N VAL A 41 -7.87 -1.55 -0.74
CA VAL A 41 -8.16 -2.52 0.31
C VAL A 41 -9.31 -3.42 -0.13
N ALA A 42 -9.04 -4.71 -0.32
CA ALA A 42 -10.07 -5.67 -0.75
C ALA A 42 -9.83 -7.07 -0.17
N ARG A 43 -10.90 -7.86 -0.08
CA ARG A 43 -10.75 -9.33 -0.04
C ARG A 43 -10.70 -9.88 -1.47
N PRO A 44 -10.11 -11.06 -1.70
CA PRO A 44 -10.21 -11.74 -2.99
C PRO A 44 -11.68 -11.82 -3.44
N GLY A 45 -11.95 -11.41 -4.69
CA GLY A 45 -13.29 -11.42 -5.26
C GLY A 45 -14.23 -10.28 -4.81
N GLN A 46 -13.75 -9.31 -4.02
CA GLN A 46 -14.54 -8.13 -3.63
C GLN A 46 -14.07 -6.85 -4.32
N ARG A 47 -14.99 -5.90 -4.51
CA ARG A 47 -14.64 -4.57 -5.01
C ARG A 47 -13.70 -3.86 -4.01
N PRO A 48 -12.53 -3.37 -4.44
CA PRO A 48 -11.61 -2.68 -3.56
C PRO A 48 -12.19 -1.36 -3.07
N THR A 49 -11.81 -1.00 -1.85
CA THR A 49 -12.01 0.35 -1.31
C THR A 49 -10.74 1.14 -1.47
N ILE A 50 -10.88 2.32 -2.05
CA ILE A 50 -9.77 3.20 -2.38
C ILE A 50 -9.61 4.20 -1.24
N ILE A 51 -8.40 4.35 -0.74
CA ILE A 51 -8.02 5.36 0.24
C ILE A 51 -6.92 6.23 -0.40
N LEU A 52 -7.01 7.54 -0.18
CA LEU A 52 -5.99 8.50 -0.59
C LEU A 52 -5.46 9.19 0.66
N ALA A 53 -4.14 9.37 0.73
CA ALA A 53 -3.51 10.16 1.77
C ALA A 53 -2.25 10.84 1.23
N SER A 54 -1.86 11.97 1.81
CA SER A 54 -0.61 12.66 1.42
C SER A 54 0.64 11.86 1.81
N GLU A 55 0.56 11.08 2.89
CA GLU A 55 1.67 10.36 3.47
C GLU A 55 1.40 8.85 3.53
N ARG A 56 2.45 8.05 3.31
CA ARG A 56 2.40 6.58 3.35
C ARG A 56 1.92 6.05 4.70
N GLU A 57 2.41 6.62 5.80
CA GLU A 57 2.07 6.18 7.16
C GLU A 57 0.58 6.39 7.45
N THR A 58 0.06 7.58 7.13
CA THR A 58 -1.36 7.92 7.22
C THR A 58 -2.22 6.97 6.38
N LEU A 59 -1.78 6.67 5.16
CA LEU A 59 -2.48 5.73 4.27
C LEU A 59 -2.59 4.33 4.87
N LEU A 60 -1.50 3.82 5.45
CA LEU A 60 -1.45 2.51 6.07
C LEU A 60 -2.32 2.43 7.33
N ALA A 61 -2.23 3.42 8.21
CA ALA A 61 -3.06 3.51 9.42
C ALA A 61 -4.56 3.52 9.07
N GLN A 62 -4.95 4.29 8.04
CA GLN A 62 -6.33 4.31 7.56
C GLN A 62 -6.76 2.98 6.91
N SER A 63 -5.85 2.33 6.17
CA SER A 63 -6.12 1.04 5.54
C SER A 63 -6.35 -0.06 6.58
N HIS A 64 -5.53 -0.12 7.64
CA HIS A 64 -5.70 -1.06 8.75
C HIS A 64 -7.01 -0.80 9.49
N LYS A 65 -7.28 0.47 9.87
CA LYS A 65 -8.50 0.86 10.56
C LYS A 65 -9.76 0.49 9.77
N LEU A 66 -9.74 0.65 8.44
CA LEU A 66 -10.86 0.24 7.58
C LEU A 66 -11.11 -1.27 7.65
N VAL A 67 -10.04 -2.08 7.61
CA VAL A 67 -10.15 -3.54 7.71
C VAL A 67 -10.73 -3.94 9.07
N GLU A 68 -10.23 -3.35 10.16
CA GLU A 68 -10.72 -3.61 11.51
C GLU A 68 -12.21 -3.26 11.65
N GLN A 69 -12.64 -2.10 11.15
CA GLN A 69 -14.04 -1.68 11.15
C GLN A 69 -14.94 -2.62 10.35
N ARG A 70 -14.49 -3.13 9.21
CA ARG A 70 -15.25 -4.10 8.40
C ARG A 70 -15.45 -5.44 9.09
N ILE A 71 -14.49 -5.83 9.94
CA ILE A 71 -14.59 -7.06 10.72
C ILE A 71 -15.51 -6.84 11.92
N ALA A 72 -15.36 -5.72 12.63
CA ALA A 72 -16.20 -5.36 13.76
C ALA A 72 -17.68 -5.22 13.37
N GLY A 73 -17.98 -4.58 12.23
CA GLY A 73 -19.34 -4.41 11.73
C GLY A 73 -19.97 -5.66 11.09
N ARG A 74 -19.24 -6.78 11.01
CA ARG A 74 -19.76 -8.08 10.54
C ARG A 74 -20.10 -9.06 11.67
N ARG A 75 -19.85 -8.68 12.93
CA ARG A 75 -20.18 -9.48 14.12
C ARG A 75 -21.58 -9.20 14.65
#